data_AF-A0A9P6U179-F1
#
_entry.id   AF-A0A9P6U179-F1
#
_cell.length_a   1.000
_cell.length_b   1.000
_cell.length_c   1.000
_cell.angle_alpha   90.00
_cell.angle_beta   90.00
_cell.angle_gamma   90.00
#
_symmetry.space_group_name_H-M   'P 1'
#
loop_
_entity.id
_entity.type
_entity.pdbx_description
1 polymer ?
#
loop_
_entity_poly.entity_id
_entity_poly.type
_entity_poly.pdbx_seq_one_letter_code
_entity_poly.pdbx_strand_id
1 'polypeptide(L)'
;MASPAPTQSVAGLYRAYLRVINKWPTDPIRPTRNMKTALRSQVTESFRSPITSGTTNDTLASKIKDAQIQLEALQKISRNEFKQKYPLSPKLLTPASNPNYYSKLVDMLEKETAKKNFEAIGKKGPTFFQRLFRTAK
;
A
#
# COMPACT_ATOMS: atom_id res chain seq x y z
N MET A 1 -19.63 8.80 30.88
CA MET A 1 -18.78 9.19 29.73
C MET A 1 -19.43 8.64 28.47
N ALA A 2 -19.97 9.51 27.61
CA ALA A 2 -20.73 9.08 26.43
C ALA A 2 -19.78 8.51 25.36
N SER A 3 -20.01 7.25 24.95
CA SER A 3 -19.27 6.63 23.85
C SER A 3 -19.53 7.41 22.56
N PRO A 4 -18.50 7.75 21.75
CA PRO A 4 -18.70 8.49 20.51
C PRO A 4 -19.61 7.70 19.57
N ALA A 5 -20.49 8.41 18.85
CA ALA A 5 -21.44 7.81 17.92
C ALA A 5 -20.72 6.86 16.93
N PRO A 6 -21.32 5.70 16.59
CA PRO A 6 -20.68 4.65 15.78
C PRO A 6 -20.25 5.13 14.38
N THR A 7 -20.88 6.18 13.86
CA THR A 7 -20.50 6.82 12.59
C THR A 7 -19.16 7.53 12.67
N GLN A 8 -18.82 8.14 13.81
CA GLN A 8 -17.55 8.83 14.02
C GLN A 8 -16.39 7.83 14.16
N SER A 9 -16.63 6.67 14.77
CA SER A 9 -15.62 5.62 14.90
C SER A 9 -15.25 4.98 13.55
N VAL A 10 -16.25 4.72 12.69
CA VAL A 10 -16.03 4.16 11.34
C VAL A 10 -15.25 5.12 10.45
N ALA A 11 -15.61 6.41 10.42
CA ALA A 11 -14.88 7.41 9.64
C ALA A 11 -13.42 7.58 10.14
N GLY A 12 -13.21 7.51 11.45
CA GLY A 12 -11.88 7.51 12.06
C GLY A 12 -11.02 6.32 11.62
N LEU A 13 -11.60 5.12 11.61
CA LEU A 13 -10.93 3.89 11.15
C LEU A 13 -10.54 3.98 9.68
N TYR A 14 -11.45 4.42 8.81
CA TYR A 14 -11.16 4.59 7.38
C TYR A 14 -9.96 5.53 7.15
N ARG A 15 -9.93 6.68 7.83
CA ARG A 15 -8.80 7.62 7.75
C ARG A 15 -7.50 7.02 8.29
N ALA A 16 -7.57 6.15 9.30
CA ALA A 16 -6.41 5.46 9.83
C ALA A 16 -5.84 4.45 8.81
N TYR A 17 -6.71 3.68 8.14
CA TYR A 17 -6.30 2.81 7.04
C TYR A 17 -5.58 3.58 5.93
N LEU A 18 -6.16 4.69 5.46
CA LEU A 18 -5.54 5.49 4.40
C LEU A 18 -4.15 6.01 4.79
N ARG A 19 -3.95 6.40 6.06
CA ARG A 19 -2.64 6.81 6.57
C ARG A 19 -1.60 5.69 6.50
N VAL A 20 -1.97 4.46 6.85
CA VAL A 20 -1.07 3.30 6.77
C VAL A 20 -0.79 2.92 5.31
N ILE A 21 -1.83 2.86 4.48
CA ILE A 21 -1.69 2.54 3.04
C ILE A 21 -0.81 3.56 2.32
N ASN A 22 -0.90 4.84 2.68
CA ASN A 22 -0.06 5.88 2.08
C ASN A 22 1.43 5.67 2.39
N LYS A 23 1.77 5.10 3.54
CA LYS A 23 3.14 4.75 3.94
C LYS A 23 3.65 3.45 3.30
N TRP A 24 2.77 2.64 2.70
CA TRP A 24 3.17 1.40 2.07
C TRP A 24 4.12 1.67 0.88
N PRO A 25 5.20 0.88 0.72
CA PRO A 25 6.15 1.07 -0.37
C PRO A 25 5.50 0.91 -1.74
N THR A 26 6.04 1.63 -2.72
CA THR A 26 5.66 1.48 -4.12
C THR A 26 6.53 0.40 -4.75
N ASP A 27 5.92 -0.57 -5.43
CA ASP A 27 6.62 -1.63 -6.15
C ASP A 27 6.95 -1.15 -7.58
N PRO A 28 8.22 -0.85 -7.90
CA PRO A 28 8.61 -0.37 -9.23
C PRO A 28 8.55 -1.47 -10.30
N ILE A 29 8.57 -2.74 -9.89
CA ILE A 29 8.59 -3.90 -10.80
C ILE A 29 7.19 -4.16 -11.35
N ARG A 30 6.15 -3.82 -10.57
CA ARG A 30 4.74 -4.01 -10.92
C ARG A 30 3.97 -2.69 -10.79
N PRO A 31 4.19 -1.72 -11.69
CA PRO A 31 3.57 -0.39 -11.59
C PRO A 31 2.04 -0.44 -11.69
N THR A 32 1.47 -1.41 -12.41
CA THR A 32 0.02 -1.54 -12.63
C THR A 32 -0.72 -2.34 -11.55
N ARG A 33 0.00 -3.18 -10.79
CA ARG A 33 -0.58 -4.08 -9.77
C ARG A 33 0.19 -3.97 -8.46
N ASN A 34 0.28 -2.75 -7.92
CA ASN A 34 0.95 -2.52 -6.65
C ASN A 34 0.00 -2.81 -5.47
N MET A 35 0.56 -3.35 -4.38
CA MET A 35 -0.20 -3.65 -3.17
C MET A 35 -0.91 -2.42 -2.61
N LYS A 36 -0.31 -1.24 -2.76
CA LYS A 36 -0.87 0.04 -2.33
C LYS A 36 -2.22 0.36 -3.00
N THR A 37 -2.37 0.13 -4.31
CA THR A 37 -3.67 0.34 -4.98
C THR A 37 -4.67 -0.74 -4.61
N ALA A 38 -4.23 -1.99 -4.52
CA ALA A 38 -5.08 -3.11 -4.11
C ALA A 38 -5.69 -2.87 -2.71
N LEU A 39 -4.86 -2.51 -1.73
CA LEU A 39 -5.31 -2.19 -0.37
C LEU A 39 -6.26 -0.99 -0.36
N ARG A 40 -5.96 0.05 -1.15
CA ARG A 40 -6.83 1.23 -1.23
C ARG A 40 -8.20 0.86 -1.78
N SER A 41 -8.24 0.09 -2.88
CA SER A 41 -9.47 -0.41 -3.51
C SER A 41 -10.28 -1.26 -2.55
N GLN A 42 -9.63 -2.21 -1.88
CA GLN A 42 -10.27 -3.08 -0.90
C GLN A 42 -10.90 -2.27 0.25
N VAL A 43 -10.14 -1.36 0.86
CA VAL A 43 -10.65 -0.54 1.97
C VAL A 43 -11.79 0.37 1.49
N THR A 44 -11.69 0.99 0.31
CA THR A 44 -12.80 1.79 -0.21
C THR A 44 -14.07 0.97 -0.41
N GLU A 45 -13.95 -0.25 -0.93
CA GLU A 45 -15.09 -1.12 -1.19
C GLU A 45 -15.70 -1.66 0.11
N SER A 46 -14.86 -2.13 1.04
CA SER A 46 -15.32 -2.67 2.33
C SER A 46 -16.07 -1.64 3.16
N PHE A 47 -15.66 -0.36 3.12
CA PHE A 47 -16.35 0.73 3.83
C PHE A 47 -17.52 1.32 3.03
N ARG A 48 -17.61 1.08 1.72
CA ARG A 48 -18.71 1.52 0.86
C ARG A 48 -19.87 0.53 0.85
N SER A 49 -19.61 -0.75 1.06
CA SER A 49 -20.63 -1.81 1.05
C SER A 49 -21.79 -1.43 1.98
N PRO A 50 -23.02 -1.27 1.45
CA PRO A 50 -24.15 -0.84 2.24
C PRO A 50 -24.41 -1.90 3.31
N ILE A 51 -24.57 -1.44 4.55
CA ILE A 51 -25.10 -2.25 5.63
C ILE A 51 -26.50 -2.68 5.18
N THR A 52 -26.67 -3.93 4.77
CA THR A 52 -27.97 -4.47 4.36
C THR A 52 -28.95 -4.29 5.52
N SER A 53 -30.18 -3.87 5.23
CA SER A 53 -31.18 -3.41 6.20
C SER A 53 -31.62 -4.44 7.26
N GLY A 54 -31.08 -5.67 7.23
CA GLY A 54 -31.24 -6.71 8.25
C GLY A 54 -30.00 -6.94 9.13
N THR A 55 -28.96 -6.11 9.03
CA THR A 55 -27.74 -6.20 9.84
C THR A 55 -28.06 -5.80 11.28
N THR A 56 -28.07 -6.75 12.21
CA THR A 56 -28.28 -6.47 13.64
C THR A 56 -27.12 -5.64 14.20
N ASN A 57 -27.38 -4.81 15.21
CA ASN A 57 -26.35 -3.96 15.84
C ASN A 57 -25.10 -4.76 16.28
N ASP A 58 -25.27 -6.02 16.67
CA ASP A 58 -24.17 -6.92 17.07
C ASP A 58 -23.23 -7.26 15.91
N THR A 59 -23.78 -7.45 14.70
CA THR A 59 -22.97 -7.73 13.50
C THR A 59 -22.21 -6.50 12.99
N LEU A 60 -22.69 -5.29 13.29
CA LEU A 60 -21.94 -4.06 13.04
C LEU A 60 -20.78 -3.93 14.03
N ALA A 61 -21.04 -4.21 15.31
CA ALA A 61 -20.01 -4.16 16.35
C ALA A 61 -18.89 -5.18 16.10
N SER A 62 -19.20 -6.40 15.63
CA SER A 62 -18.18 -7.39 15.25
C SER A 62 -17.34 -6.92 14.06
N LYS A 63 -17.96 -6.40 13.00
CA LYS A 63 -17.24 -5.85 11.83
C LYS A 63 -16.28 -4.71 12.21
N ILE A 64 -16.69 -3.84 13.14
CA ILE A 64 -15.83 -2.77 13.64
C ILE A 64 -14.62 -3.34 14.39
N LYS A 65 -14.82 -4.36 15.24
CA LYS A 65 -13.72 -5.05 15.93
C LYS A 65 -12.77 -5.73 14.96
N ASP A 66 -13.29 -6.43 13.95
CA ASP A 66 -12.48 -7.08 12.92
C ASP A 66 -11.66 -6.05 12.13
N ALA A 67 -12.27 -4.92 11.77
CA ALA A 67 -11.58 -3.82 11.10
C ALA A 67 -10.48 -3.20 11.98
N GLN A 68 -10.65 -3.17 13.30
CA GLN A 68 -9.60 -2.71 14.24
C GLN A 68 -8.42 -3.70 14.27
N ILE A 69 -8.69 -5.00 14.37
CA ILE A 69 -7.67 -6.06 14.37
C ILE A 69 -6.86 -6.03 13.07
N GLN A 70 -7.54 -5.92 11.93
CA GLN A 70 -6.90 -5.82 10.61
C GLN A 70 -6.02 -4.57 10.50
N LEU A 71 -6.47 -3.42 11.04
CA LEU A 71 -5.69 -2.19 11.02
C LEU A 71 -4.42 -2.33 11.87
N GLU A 72 -4.54 -2.95 13.04
CA GLU A 72 -3.40 -3.23 13.91
C GLU A 72 -2.40 -4.15 13.19
N ALA A 73 -2.87 -5.25 12.61
CA ALA A 73 -2.02 -6.17 11.84
C ALA A 73 -1.29 -5.45 10.70
N LEU A 74 -2.01 -4.60 9.95
CA LEU A 74 -1.44 -3.81 8.87
C LEU A 74 -0.35 -2.85 9.37
N GLN A 75 -0.55 -2.23 10.55
CA GLN A 75 0.46 -1.38 11.18
C GLN A 75 1.71 -2.16 11.60
N LYS A 76 1.55 -3.36 12.17
CA LYS A 76 2.68 -4.23 12.58
C LYS A 76 3.53 -4.62 11.37
N ILE A 77 2.88 -5.01 10.27
CA ILE A 77 3.56 -5.33 9.01
C ILE A 77 4.25 -4.10 8.44
N SER A 78 3.57 -2.94 8.39
CA SER A 78 4.15 -1.69 7.87
C SER A 78 5.41 -1.25 8.63
N ARG A 79 5.48 -1.53 9.94
CA ARG A 79 6.63 -1.18 10.80
C ARG A 79 7.74 -2.23 10.74
N ASN A 80 7.59 -3.28 9.94
CA ASN A 80 8.50 -4.42 9.88
C ASN A 80 8.72 -5.08 11.27
N GLU A 81 7.71 -5.07 12.14
CA GLU A 81 7.84 -5.56 13.52
C GLU A 81 8.29 -7.03 13.57
N PHE A 82 7.74 -7.86 12.69
CA PHE A 82 8.08 -9.29 12.63
C PHE A 82 9.50 -9.56 12.12
N LYS A 83 10.07 -8.65 11.32
CA LYS A 83 11.48 -8.73 10.90
C LYS A 83 12.41 -8.48 12.09
N GLN A 84 12.03 -7.58 12.99
CA GLN A 84 12.80 -7.26 14.19
C GLN A 84 12.64 -8.34 15.26
N LYS A 85 11.40 -8.83 15.44
CA LYS A 85 11.06 -9.85 16.44
C LYS A 85 11.65 -11.22 16.11
N TYR A 86 11.72 -11.58 14.83
CA TYR A 86 12.23 -12.86 14.37
C TYR A 86 13.37 -12.64 13.37
N PRO A 87 14.58 -12.26 13.85
CA PRO A 87 15.71 -12.01 12.97
C PRO A 87 16.12 -13.30 12.26
N LEU A 88 16.24 -13.22 10.94
CA LEU A 88 16.66 -14.34 10.10
C LEU A 88 18.18 -14.34 9.95
N SER A 89 18.77 -15.54 9.83
CA SER A 89 20.20 -15.69 9.59
C SER A 89 20.61 -15.05 8.25
N PRO A 90 21.71 -14.29 8.19
CA PRO A 90 22.18 -13.70 6.94
C PRO A 90 22.52 -14.77 5.88
N LYS A 91 22.81 -16.01 6.31
CA LYS A 91 23.09 -17.14 5.43
C LYS A 91 21.95 -17.48 4.47
N LEU A 92 20.70 -17.13 4.82
CA LEU A 92 19.54 -17.35 3.95
C LEU A 92 19.63 -16.56 2.64
N LEU A 93 20.31 -15.40 2.65
CA LEU A 93 20.47 -14.55 1.46
C LEU A 93 21.83 -14.75 0.77
N THR A 94 22.68 -15.64 1.27
CA THR A 94 24.00 -15.93 0.73
C THR A 94 24.16 -17.43 0.51
N PRO A 95 23.60 -18.00 -0.58
CA PRO A 95 23.70 -19.43 -0.82
C PRO A 95 25.17 -19.83 -1.01
N ALA A 96 25.54 -21.02 -0.51
CA ALA A 96 26.92 -21.49 -0.52
C ALA A 96 27.54 -21.58 -1.92
N SER A 97 26.71 -21.86 -2.94
CA SER A 97 27.15 -21.94 -4.34
C SER A 97 27.46 -20.58 -4.98
N ASN A 98 26.74 -19.52 -4.59
CA ASN A 98 26.95 -18.17 -5.12
C ASN A 98 26.50 -17.11 -4.10
N PRO A 99 27.44 -16.61 -3.25
CA PRO A 99 27.11 -15.67 -2.19
C PRO A 99 26.47 -14.36 -2.68
N ASN A 100 26.76 -13.96 -3.93
CA ASN A 100 26.31 -12.70 -4.53
C ASN A 100 25.07 -12.89 -5.44
N TYR A 101 24.38 -14.03 -5.36
CA TYR A 101 23.26 -14.32 -6.26
C TYR A 101 22.12 -13.29 -6.14
N TYR A 102 21.59 -13.12 -4.93
CA TYR A 102 20.43 -12.23 -4.73
C TYR A 102 20.77 -10.75 -4.87
N SER A 103 21.99 -10.32 -4.50
CA SER A 103 22.43 -8.93 -4.70
C SER A 103 22.49 -8.59 -6.19
N LYS A 104 23.09 -9.46 -7.01
CA LYS A 104 23.11 -9.30 -8.47
C LYS A 104 21.69 -9.23 -9.07
N LEU A 105 20.77 -10.05 -8.59
CA LEU A 105 19.37 -10.03 -9.05
C LEU A 105 18.68 -8.70 -8.73
N VAL A 106 18.85 -8.18 -7.52
CA VAL A 106 18.30 -6.87 -7.13
C VAL A 106 18.89 -5.77 -8.01
N ASP A 107 20.21 -5.75 -8.21
CA ASP A 107 20.88 -4.75 -9.05
C ASP A 107 20.37 -4.78 -10.50
N MET A 108 20.20 -5.99 -11.07
CA MET A 108 19.66 -6.16 -12.42
C MET A 108 18.24 -5.61 -12.51
N LEU A 109 17.41 -5.91 -11.52
CA LEU A 109 16.02 -5.50 -11.46
C LEU A 109 15.86 -3.99 -11.30
N GLU A 110 16.67 -3.36 -10.45
CA GLU A 110 16.72 -1.92 -10.29
C GLU A 110 17.17 -1.22 -11.59
N LYS A 111 18.17 -1.76 -12.28
CA LYS A 111 18.61 -1.24 -13.58
C LYS A 111 17.51 -1.33 -14.64
N GLU A 112 16.79 -2.45 -14.71
CA GLU A 112 15.69 -2.61 -15.68
C GLU A 112 14.50 -1.69 -15.39
N THR A 113 14.11 -1.56 -14.12
CA THR A 113 13.02 -0.65 -13.72
C THR A 113 13.40 0.81 -13.96
N ALA A 114 14.64 1.22 -13.66
CA ALA A 114 15.14 2.55 -13.98
C ALA A 114 15.11 2.83 -15.49
N LYS A 115 15.57 1.88 -16.33
CA LYS A 115 15.51 2.00 -17.80
C LYS A 115 14.08 2.18 -18.32
N LYS A 116 13.12 1.37 -17.84
CA LYS A 116 11.70 1.48 -18.22
C LYS A 116 11.11 2.83 -17.83
N ASN A 117 11.48 3.35 -16.65
CA ASN A 117 11.05 4.67 -16.19
C ASN A 117 11.63 5.78 -17.08
N PHE A 118 12.91 5.71 -17.47
CA PHE A 118 13.53 6.66 -18.40
C PHE A 118 12.87 6.63 -19.79
N GLU A 119 12.58 5.45 -20.33
CA GLU A 119 11.89 5.31 -21.61
C GLU A 119 10.45 5.85 -21.56
N ALA A 120 9.76 5.66 -20.44
CA ALA A 120 8.43 6.23 -20.20
C ALA A 120 8.44 7.77 -20.05
N ILE A 121 9.53 8.36 -19.58
CA ILE A 121 9.71 9.82 -19.48
C ILE A 121 10.06 10.41 -20.86
N GLY A 122 10.93 9.76 -21.63
CA GLY A 122 11.33 10.20 -22.97
C GLY A 122 10.22 10.16 -24.03
N LYS A 123 9.13 9.42 -23.78
CA LYS A 123 7.96 9.34 -24.68
C LYS A 123 6.81 10.29 -24.31
N LYS A 124 6.92 11.09 -23.24
CA LYS A 124 5.92 12.13 -22.94
C LYS A 124 6.17 13.34 -23.83
N GLY A 125 5.40 13.42 -24.92
CA GLY A 125 5.26 14.66 -25.69
C GLY A 125 4.88 15.84 -24.78
N PRO A 126 5.02 17.09 -25.25
CA PRO A 126 4.82 18.28 -24.43
C PRO A 126 3.50 18.21 -23.68
N THR A 127 3.59 18.26 -22.35
CA THR A 127 2.45 18.10 -21.45
C THR A 127 1.43 19.22 -21.74
N PHE A 128 0.14 18.98 -21.54
CA PHE A 128 -0.94 19.95 -21.83
C PHE A 128 -0.62 21.40 -21.39
N PHE A 129 -0.08 21.58 -20.18
CA PHE A 129 0.36 22.88 -19.67
C PHE A 129 1.51 23.51 -20.49
N GLN A 130 2.44 22.70 -21.00
CA GLN A 130 3.56 23.14 -21.83
C GLN A 130 3.11 23.58 -23.23
N ARG A 131 1.99 23.05 -23.75
CA ARG A 131 1.31 23.60 -24.94
C ARG A 131 0.58 24.91 -24.61
N LEU A 132 -0.05 24.98 -23.44
CA LEU A 132 -0.85 26.15 -23.01
C LEU A 132 0.00 27.42 -22.82
N PHE A 133 1.25 27.29 -22.36
CA PHE A 133 2.17 28.43 -22.16
C PHE A 133 3.07 28.74 -23.37
N ARG A 134 2.94 28.03 -24.51
CA ARG A 134 3.77 28.27 -25.71
C ARG A 134 3.11 29.16 -26.77
N THR A 135 1.86 29.56 -26.56
CA THR A 135 1.07 30.41 -27.46
C THR A 135 0.88 31.83 -26.92
N ALA A 136 1.81 32.32 -26.10
CA ALA A 136 1.90 33.72 -25.73
C ALA A 136 3.20 34.30 -26.31
N LYS A 137 3.13 34.75 -27.56
CA LYS A 137 4.11 35.65 -28.17
C LYS A 137 3.35 36.68 -28.99
#